data_AF-A0A962BYG8-F1
#
_entry.id   AF-A0A962BYG8-F1
#
_cell.length_a   1.000
_cell.length_b   1.000
_cell.length_c   1.000
_cell.angle_alpha   90.00
_cell.angle_beta   90.00
_cell.angle_gamma   90.00
#
_symmetry.space_group_name_H-M   'P 1'
#
loop_
_entity.id
_entity.type
_entity.pdbx_description
1 polymer ?
#
loop_
_entity_poly.entity_id
_entity_poly.type
_entity_poly.pdbx_seq_one_letter_code
_entity_poly.pdbx_strand_id
1 'polypeptide(L)'
;MRLSLRKQLLLLGLVTLVLPLAGWQFVRGLEGHLRDGQAAALTDSAEVLSRVIAAEKPLLPRPGPLFFIADSRTPFRLDGNDDDWAALSGQQQCFSSKTASSEKPTRLCLLLARYGGALHLLADVDDATPVRDSRRGDALRLLIDDGGVRAYRFSSQEGRLGMVAEDEHPLPAIRGEWAERDGGYRVELRFPPGWQARRIGVEALDRQAPDANAIRAGNDPDRLDGLWPLAQRDEDLGRRIERLVPPGLHARLLSMDGWVLADAGA
;
A
#
# COMPACT_ATOMS: atom_id res chain seq x y z
N MET A 1 68.16 28.60 -24.82
CA MET A 1 68.40 27.50 -23.85
C MET A 1 67.92 26.19 -24.47
N ARG A 2 68.81 25.22 -24.74
CA ARG A 2 68.39 23.88 -25.21
C ARG A 2 68.00 23.04 -23.99
N LEU A 3 66.81 22.45 -24.00
CA LEU A 3 66.35 21.53 -22.95
C LEU A 3 67.24 20.28 -22.93
N SER A 4 67.58 19.78 -21.75
CA SER A 4 68.25 18.48 -21.63
C SER A 4 67.25 17.36 -21.94
N LEU A 5 67.73 16.28 -22.56
CA LEU A 5 66.93 15.14 -23.00
C LEU A 5 66.03 14.56 -21.90
N ARG A 6 66.50 14.57 -20.65
CA ARG A 6 65.74 14.13 -19.46
C ARG A 6 64.49 14.97 -19.22
N LYS A 7 64.58 16.30 -19.42
CA LYS A 7 63.44 17.22 -19.27
C LYS A 7 62.42 17.05 -20.39
N GLN A 8 62.86 16.73 -21.62
CA GLN A 8 61.98 16.43 -22.74
C GLN A 8 61.19 15.14 -22.53
N LEU A 9 61.84 14.08 -22.04
CA LEU A 9 61.17 12.81 -21.70
C LEU A 9 60.17 12.97 -20.55
N LEU A 10 60.51 13.77 -19.53
CA LEU A 10 59.59 14.09 -18.43
C LEU A 10 58.35 14.86 -18.92
N LEU A 11 58.54 15.85 -19.80
CA LEU A 11 57.44 16.59 -20.42
C LEU A 11 56.55 15.67 -21.26
N LEU A 12 57.13 14.77 -22.06
CA LEU A 12 56.38 13.82 -22.86
C LEU A 12 55.59 12.84 -21.97
N GLY A 13 56.19 12.33 -20.90
CA GLY A 13 55.51 11.48 -19.93
C GLY A 13 54.37 12.22 -19.21
N LEU A 14 54.59 13.48 -18.83
CA LEU A 14 53.58 14.32 -18.18
C LEU A 14 52.41 14.61 -19.12
N VAL A 15 52.66 14.97 -20.38
CA VAL A 15 51.62 15.20 -21.39
C VAL A 15 50.83 13.92 -21.66
N THR A 16 51.51 12.78 -21.78
CA THR A 16 50.88 11.46 -21.94
C THR A 16 49.97 11.10 -20.74
N LEU A 17 50.28 11.60 -19.54
CA LEU A 17 49.47 11.36 -18.34
C LEU A 17 48.32 12.37 -18.17
N VAL A 18 48.52 13.64 -18.56
CA VAL A 18 47.51 14.70 -18.41
C VAL A 18 46.35 14.51 -19.39
N LEU A 19 46.62 14.07 -20.62
CA LEU A 19 45.59 13.85 -21.64
C LEU A 19 44.47 12.90 -21.21
N PRO A 20 44.74 11.67 -20.73
CA PRO A 20 43.68 10.76 -20.28
C PRO A 20 42.93 11.30 -19.05
N LEU A 21 43.60 12.03 -18.16
CA LEU A 21 42.96 12.63 -16.99
C LEU A 21 41.98 13.75 -17.40
N ALA A 22 42.38 14.61 -18.34
CA ALA A 22 41.52 15.65 -18.89
C ALA A 22 40.33 15.06 -19.66
N GLY A 23 40.57 14.01 -20.47
CA GLY A 23 39.50 13.29 -21.16
C GLY A 23 38.49 12.66 -20.19
N TRP A 24 38.97 12.04 -19.11
CA TRP A 24 38.10 11.48 -18.07
C TRP A 24 37.25 12.56 -17.38
N GLN A 25 37.84 13.69 -16.99
CA GLN A 25 37.08 14.80 -16.39
C GLN A 25 36.03 15.38 -17.35
N PHE A 26 36.38 15.52 -18.63
CA PHE A 26 35.45 16.01 -19.65
C PHE A 26 34.26 15.07 -19.83
N VAL A 27 34.49 13.76 -19.98
CA VAL A 27 33.41 12.77 -20.11
C VAL A 27 32.50 12.80 -18.89
N ARG A 28 33.09 12.87 -17.69
CA ARG A 28 32.32 12.91 -16.44
C ARG A 28 31.47 14.18 -16.31
N GLY A 29 31.98 15.33 -16.77
CA GLY A 29 31.22 16.58 -16.83
C GLY A 29 30.08 16.52 -17.86
N LEU A 30 30.35 15.97 -19.05
CA LEU A 30 29.35 15.81 -20.10
C LEU A 30 28.21 14.87 -19.66
N GLU A 31 28.53 13.73 -19.06
CA GLU A 31 27.53 12.80 -18.51
C GLU A 31 26.64 13.50 -17.47
N GLY A 32 27.24 14.27 -16.56
CA GLY A 32 26.50 15.05 -15.56
C GLY A 32 25.48 15.97 -16.22
N HIS A 33 25.91 16.80 -17.18
CA HIS A 33 25.02 17.70 -17.89
C HIS A 33 23.92 16.99 -18.68
N LEU A 34 24.22 15.84 -19.29
CA LEU A 34 23.22 15.04 -19.99
C LEU A 34 22.17 14.47 -19.03
N ARG A 35 22.59 13.96 -17.86
CA ARG A 35 21.66 13.46 -16.84
C ARG A 35 20.79 14.56 -16.27
N ASP A 36 21.37 15.74 -16.00
CA ASP A 36 20.63 16.89 -15.50
C ASP A 36 19.60 17.37 -16.54
N GLY A 37 20.00 17.43 -17.81
CA GLY A 37 19.09 17.79 -18.91
C GLY A 37 17.94 16.78 -19.07
N GLN A 38 18.22 15.48 -18.95
CA GLN A 38 17.19 14.44 -18.97
C GLN A 38 16.24 14.54 -17.77
N ALA A 39 16.76 14.79 -16.57
CA ALA A 39 15.96 14.94 -15.37
C ALA A 39 15.04 16.17 -15.44
N ALA A 40 15.55 17.29 -15.95
CA ALA A 40 14.75 18.50 -16.18
C ALA A 40 13.65 18.25 -17.21
N ALA A 41 13.97 17.63 -18.35
CA ALA A 41 12.98 17.31 -19.39
C ALA A 41 11.87 16.36 -18.89
N LEU A 42 12.21 15.38 -18.04
CA LEU A 42 11.23 14.49 -17.42
C LEU A 42 10.33 15.24 -16.42
N THR A 43 10.90 16.17 -15.65
CA THR A 43 10.14 16.98 -14.68
C THR A 43 9.15 17.90 -15.40
N ASP A 44 9.60 18.60 -16.45
CA ASP A 44 8.73 19.47 -17.25
C ASP A 44 7.60 18.67 -17.91
N SER A 45 7.92 17.47 -18.41
CA SER A 45 6.93 16.55 -18.98
C SER A 45 5.91 16.11 -17.93
N ALA A 46 6.34 15.77 -16.71
CA ALA A 46 5.47 15.41 -15.61
C ALA A 46 4.56 16.57 -15.19
N GLU A 47 5.07 17.81 -15.16
CA GLU A 47 4.28 18.99 -14.85
C GLU A 47 3.19 19.22 -15.91
N VAL A 48 3.53 19.12 -17.20
CA VAL A 48 2.55 19.25 -18.30
C VAL A 48 1.50 18.15 -18.21
N LEU A 49 1.90 16.88 -18.06
CA LEU A 49 0.97 15.75 -17.92
C LEU A 49 0.04 15.94 -16.71
N SER A 50 0.56 16.43 -15.57
CA SER A 50 -0.26 16.67 -14.38
C SER A 50 -1.39 17.67 -14.64
N ARG A 51 -1.13 18.74 -15.39
CA ARG A 51 -2.11 19.77 -15.74
C ARG A 51 -3.16 19.22 -16.72
N VAL A 52 -2.75 18.41 -17.68
CA VAL A 52 -3.67 17.77 -18.64
C VAL A 52 -4.57 16.76 -17.94
N ILE A 53 -4.01 15.89 -17.09
CA ILE A 53 -4.79 14.93 -16.29
C ILE A 53 -5.77 15.67 -15.37
N ALA A 54 -5.34 16.76 -14.72
CA ALA A 54 -6.23 17.56 -13.89
C ALA A 54 -7.40 18.18 -14.70
N ALA A 55 -7.17 18.53 -15.97
CA ALA A 55 -8.20 19.06 -16.85
C ALA A 55 -9.26 18.01 -17.26
N GLU A 56 -8.89 16.71 -17.33
CA GLU A 56 -9.84 15.62 -17.55
C GLU A 56 -10.78 15.36 -16.36
N LYS A 57 -10.46 15.91 -15.17
CA LYS A 57 -11.21 15.70 -13.92
C LYS A 57 -11.51 14.22 -13.63
N PRO A 58 -10.49 13.34 -13.63
CA PRO A 58 -10.70 11.94 -13.28
C PRO A 58 -11.25 11.82 -11.85
N LEU A 59 -12.02 10.76 -11.61
CA LEU A 59 -12.49 10.44 -10.26
C LEU A 59 -11.34 9.84 -9.47
N LEU A 60 -10.58 10.71 -8.78
CA LEU A 60 -9.48 10.30 -7.91
C LEU A 60 -9.92 10.24 -6.45
N PRO A 61 -9.32 9.35 -5.63
CA PRO A 61 -9.51 9.40 -4.19
C PRO A 61 -9.07 10.77 -3.65
N ARG A 62 -9.69 11.20 -2.55
CA ARG A 62 -9.27 12.44 -1.87
C ARG A 62 -7.82 12.32 -1.43
N PRO A 63 -7.03 13.42 -1.44
CA PRO A 63 -5.67 13.40 -0.91
C PRO A 63 -5.67 12.93 0.55
N GLY A 64 -4.76 12.02 0.87
CA GLY A 64 -4.63 11.43 2.19
C GLY A 64 -4.45 9.91 2.13
N PRO A 65 -4.42 9.26 3.31
CA PRO A 65 -4.24 7.83 3.39
C PRO A 65 -5.42 7.08 2.77
N LEU A 66 -5.14 5.96 2.11
CA LEU A 66 -6.16 5.10 1.49
C LEU A 66 -5.88 3.62 1.71
N PHE A 67 -6.91 2.79 1.56
CA PHE A 67 -6.75 1.34 1.46
C PHE A 67 -6.70 0.93 -0.01
N PHE A 68 -5.54 0.43 -0.44
CA PHE A 68 -5.37 -0.07 -1.80
C PHE A 68 -6.00 -1.46 -1.96
N ILE A 69 -6.78 -1.64 -3.03
CA ILE A 69 -7.38 -2.90 -3.44
C ILE A 69 -6.61 -3.43 -4.65
N ALA A 70 -5.98 -4.58 -4.46
CA ALA A 70 -5.32 -5.34 -5.49
C ALA A 70 -6.31 -5.95 -6.49
N ASP A 71 -5.90 -6.12 -7.74
CA ASP A 71 -6.62 -6.99 -8.67
C ASP A 71 -6.03 -8.40 -8.61
N SER A 72 -6.86 -9.38 -8.24
CA SER A 72 -6.47 -10.78 -8.25
C SER A 72 -7.01 -11.50 -9.48
N ARG A 73 -6.17 -12.36 -10.07
CA ARG A 73 -6.56 -13.26 -11.17
C ARG A 73 -6.97 -14.65 -10.69
N THR A 74 -6.73 -14.95 -9.42
CA THR A 74 -7.01 -16.26 -8.80
C THR A 74 -8.05 -16.13 -7.69
N PRO A 75 -8.91 -17.15 -7.51
CA PRO A 75 -9.90 -17.14 -6.44
C PRO A 75 -9.23 -17.22 -5.06
N PHE A 76 -9.87 -16.57 -4.08
CA PHE A 76 -9.53 -16.73 -2.67
C PHE A 76 -10.37 -17.83 -2.03
N ARG A 77 -9.71 -18.74 -1.32
CA ARG A 77 -10.34 -19.76 -0.47
C ARG A 77 -10.42 -19.19 0.94
N LEU A 78 -11.65 -19.16 1.48
CA LEU A 78 -11.87 -18.75 2.87
C LEU A 78 -11.62 -19.96 3.77
N ASP A 79 -10.36 -20.29 3.97
CA ASP A 79 -9.92 -21.47 4.73
C ASP A 79 -8.88 -21.15 5.81
N GLY A 80 -8.53 -19.86 5.96
CA GLY A 80 -7.58 -19.38 6.95
C GLY A 80 -6.12 -19.46 6.51
N ASN A 81 -5.82 -19.99 5.33
CA ASN A 81 -4.47 -20.03 4.77
C ASN A 81 -4.23 -18.84 3.82
N ASP A 82 -3.01 -18.30 3.78
CA ASP A 82 -2.65 -17.13 2.96
C ASP A 82 -1.93 -17.46 1.64
N ASP A 83 -1.80 -18.76 1.31
CA ASP A 83 -1.08 -19.21 0.11
C ASP A 83 -1.59 -18.56 -1.19
N ASP A 84 -2.89 -18.35 -1.32
CA ASP A 84 -3.54 -17.70 -2.46
C ASP A 84 -3.41 -16.17 -2.46
N TRP A 85 -2.96 -15.59 -1.35
CA TRP A 85 -2.62 -14.17 -1.21
C TRP A 85 -1.14 -13.88 -1.46
N ALA A 86 -0.26 -14.90 -1.53
CA ALA A 86 1.18 -14.73 -1.60
C ALA A 86 1.67 -13.79 -2.72
N ALA A 87 1.03 -13.83 -3.89
CA ALA A 87 1.34 -12.96 -5.04
C ALA A 87 1.05 -11.47 -4.76
N LEU A 88 0.23 -11.17 -3.75
CA LEU A 88 -0.20 -9.83 -3.36
C LEU A 88 0.57 -9.30 -2.14
N SER A 89 1.47 -10.08 -1.54
CA SER A 89 2.24 -9.70 -0.34
C SER A 89 2.92 -8.32 -0.41
N GLY A 90 3.38 -7.90 -1.59
CA GLY A 90 3.97 -6.57 -1.81
C GLY A 90 2.99 -5.39 -1.67
N GLN A 91 1.70 -5.66 -1.53
CA GLN A 91 0.62 -4.67 -1.38
C GLN A 91 0.04 -4.65 0.04
N GLN A 92 0.71 -5.33 0.98
CA GLN A 92 0.26 -5.45 2.36
C GLN A 92 0.44 -4.13 3.10
N GLN A 93 -0.61 -3.70 3.82
CA GLN A 93 -0.63 -2.48 4.61
C GLN A 93 -0.61 -2.84 6.09
N CYS A 94 0.48 -2.52 6.77
CA CYS A 94 0.68 -2.91 8.16
C CYS A 94 0.62 -1.73 9.12
N PHE A 95 -0.03 -1.96 10.25
CA PHE A 95 -0.23 -1.05 11.36
C PHE A 95 0.38 -1.70 12.59
N SER A 96 0.99 -0.91 13.46
CA SER A 96 1.56 -1.42 14.71
C SER A 96 1.27 -0.45 15.83
N SER A 97 0.91 -1.00 16.98
CA SER A 97 0.60 -0.22 18.17
C SER A 97 1.24 -0.88 19.37
N LYS A 98 1.71 -0.05 20.31
CA LYS A 98 2.32 -0.50 21.55
C LYS A 98 1.79 0.35 22.69
N THR A 99 1.33 -0.30 23.75
CA THR A 99 1.04 0.36 25.03
C THR A 99 2.23 0.24 25.97
N ALA A 100 2.31 1.12 26.97
CA ALA A 100 3.38 1.09 27.97
C ALA A 100 3.44 -0.23 28.76
N SER A 101 2.33 -0.97 28.84
CA SER A 101 2.21 -2.25 29.54
C SER A 101 2.53 -3.46 28.65
N SER A 102 2.66 -3.30 27.33
CA SER A 102 2.89 -4.41 26.41
C SER A 102 4.37 -4.62 26.14
N GLU A 103 4.87 -5.84 26.34
CA GLU A 103 6.25 -6.18 25.96
C GLU A 103 6.45 -6.11 24.45
N LYS A 104 5.52 -6.68 23.67
CA LYS A 104 5.53 -6.69 22.20
C LYS A 104 4.42 -5.80 21.62
N PRO A 105 4.67 -5.11 20.49
CA PRO A 105 3.63 -4.38 19.79
C PRO A 105 2.63 -5.35 19.14
N THR A 106 1.35 -5.01 19.20
CA THR A 106 0.32 -5.65 18.37
C THR A 106 0.47 -5.13 16.95
N ARG A 107 0.54 -6.03 15.97
CA ARG A 107 0.65 -5.68 14.55
C ARG A 107 -0.55 -6.22 13.80
N LEU A 108 -1.19 -5.38 13.00
CA LEU A 108 -2.22 -5.76 12.05
C LEU A 108 -1.68 -5.52 10.65
N CYS A 109 -1.70 -6.52 9.79
CA CYS A 109 -1.42 -6.36 8.37
C CYS A 109 -2.63 -6.72 7.52
N LEU A 110 -2.94 -5.86 6.54
CA LEU A 110 -4.11 -5.97 5.70
C LEU A 110 -3.72 -6.16 4.24
N LEU A 111 -4.43 -7.06 3.57
CA LEU A 111 -4.49 -7.14 2.12
C LEU A 111 -5.96 -7.03 1.69
N LEU A 112 -6.22 -6.14 0.74
CA LEU A 112 -7.52 -6.04 0.09
C LEU A 112 -7.36 -6.40 -1.37
N ALA A 113 -8.29 -7.20 -1.89
CA ALA A 113 -8.23 -7.63 -3.27
C ALA A 113 -9.62 -7.79 -3.88
N ARG A 114 -9.73 -7.55 -5.18
CA ARG A 114 -10.93 -7.81 -5.95
C ARG A 114 -10.76 -9.07 -6.79
N TYR A 115 -11.73 -9.97 -6.69
CA TYR A 115 -11.82 -11.16 -7.53
C TYR A 115 -13.31 -11.47 -7.79
N GLY A 116 -13.67 -11.77 -9.04
CA GLY A 116 -15.04 -12.14 -9.40
C GLY A 116 -16.10 -11.11 -9.00
N GLY A 117 -15.75 -9.81 -9.02
CA GLY A 117 -16.64 -8.71 -8.63
C GLY A 117 -16.87 -8.53 -7.12
N ALA A 118 -16.26 -9.37 -6.29
CA ALA A 118 -16.31 -9.30 -4.83
C ALA A 118 -15.02 -8.71 -4.26
N LEU A 119 -15.17 -7.88 -3.22
CA LEU A 119 -14.04 -7.45 -2.39
C LEU A 119 -13.70 -8.58 -1.41
N HIS A 120 -12.42 -8.84 -1.24
CA HIS A 120 -11.87 -9.74 -0.24
C HIS A 120 -10.91 -8.95 0.66
N LEU A 121 -10.87 -9.32 1.93
CA LEU A 121 -9.97 -8.75 2.92
C LEU A 121 -9.30 -9.89 3.67
N LEU A 122 -7.97 -9.84 3.76
CA LEU A 122 -7.17 -10.66 4.64
C LEU A 122 -6.60 -9.75 5.73
N ALA A 123 -6.89 -10.07 6.98
CA ALA A 123 -6.28 -9.45 8.16
C ALA A 123 -5.41 -10.48 8.87
N ASP A 124 -4.14 -10.14 9.04
CA ASP A 124 -3.17 -10.94 9.77
C ASP A 124 -2.73 -10.16 11.02
N VAL A 125 -3.03 -10.69 12.21
CA VAL A 125 -2.83 -10.00 13.48
C VAL A 125 -1.82 -10.75 14.33
N ASP A 126 -0.71 -10.12 14.69
CA ASP A 126 0.24 -10.66 15.68
C ASP A 126 -0.33 -10.47 17.08
N ASP A 127 -0.50 -11.60 17.79
CA ASP A 127 -1.02 -11.66 19.15
C ASP A 127 -0.39 -12.86 19.90
N ALA A 128 0.12 -12.61 21.11
CA ALA A 128 0.72 -13.62 21.97
C ALA A 128 -0.18 -14.05 23.13
N THR A 129 -1.32 -13.40 23.31
CA THR A 129 -2.21 -13.50 24.47
C THR A 129 -3.66 -13.70 24.04
N PRO A 130 -4.01 -14.82 23.38
CA PRO A 130 -5.35 -15.00 22.83
C PRO A 130 -6.41 -15.03 23.94
N VAL A 131 -7.32 -14.06 23.92
CA VAL A 131 -8.50 -13.97 24.78
C VAL A 131 -9.76 -14.27 23.97
N ARG A 132 -10.27 -15.48 24.15
CA ARG A 132 -11.42 -16.02 23.42
C ARG A 132 -12.73 -15.70 24.12
N ASP A 133 -13.18 -14.47 23.98
CA ASP A 133 -14.51 -14.03 24.39
C ASP A 133 -15.20 -13.28 23.25
N SER A 134 -16.40 -13.72 22.87
CA SER A 134 -17.12 -13.18 21.71
C SER A 134 -17.44 -11.68 21.80
N ARG A 135 -17.55 -11.13 23.02
CA ARG A 135 -17.97 -9.74 23.29
C ARG A 135 -16.82 -8.84 23.72
N ARG A 136 -15.86 -9.39 24.44
CA ARG A 136 -14.78 -8.67 25.12
C ARG A 136 -13.39 -9.21 24.80
N GLY A 137 -13.25 -10.27 24.03
CA GLY A 137 -11.96 -10.83 23.66
C GLY A 137 -11.33 -10.13 22.47
N ASP A 138 -10.41 -10.82 21.85
CA ASP A 138 -9.75 -10.36 20.64
C ASP A 138 -10.74 -10.30 19.48
N ALA A 139 -10.57 -9.28 18.65
CA ALA A 139 -11.48 -9.07 17.55
C ALA A 139 -10.87 -8.22 16.44
N LEU A 140 -11.31 -8.47 15.21
CA LEU A 140 -11.19 -7.50 14.12
C LEU A 140 -12.44 -6.62 14.12
N ARG A 141 -12.27 -5.31 14.20
CA ARG A 141 -13.36 -4.34 14.08
C ARG A 141 -13.29 -3.67 12.72
N LEU A 142 -14.42 -3.60 12.04
CA LEU A 142 -14.58 -3.04 10.71
C LEU A 142 -15.69 -1.98 10.73
N LEU A 143 -15.32 -0.74 10.41
CA LEU A 143 -16.25 0.34 10.12
C LEU A 143 -16.40 0.47 8.61
N ILE A 144 -17.63 0.57 8.13
CA ILE A 144 -17.93 0.68 6.70
C ILE A 144 -18.85 1.87 6.47
N ASP A 145 -18.48 2.73 5.53
CA ASP A 145 -19.34 3.79 5.00
C ASP A 145 -19.90 3.37 3.64
N ASP A 146 -21.16 2.91 3.62
CA ASP A 146 -21.91 2.52 2.42
C ASP A 146 -23.14 3.43 2.16
N GLY A 147 -23.10 4.67 2.68
CA GLY A 147 -24.27 5.56 2.77
C GLY A 147 -24.66 5.88 4.22
N GLY A 148 -24.03 5.19 5.17
CA GLY A 148 -23.98 5.50 6.60
C GLY A 148 -22.87 4.68 7.24
N VAL A 149 -22.27 5.18 8.32
CA VAL A 149 -21.18 4.46 8.99
C VAL A 149 -21.75 3.37 9.89
N ARG A 150 -21.43 2.11 9.59
CA ARG A 150 -21.81 0.94 10.40
C ARG A 150 -20.56 0.25 10.92
N ALA A 151 -20.61 -0.23 12.17
CA ALA A 151 -19.51 -0.90 12.82
C ALA A 151 -19.83 -2.38 13.08
N TYR A 152 -18.89 -3.25 12.73
CA TYR A 152 -18.97 -4.69 12.90
C TYR A 152 -17.77 -5.20 13.68
N ARG A 153 -18.01 -6.13 14.60
CA ARG A 153 -16.99 -6.88 15.34
C ARG A 153 -16.96 -8.31 14.83
N PHE A 154 -15.77 -8.77 14.46
CA PHE A 154 -15.47 -10.14 14.11
C PHE A 154 -14.62 -10.77 15.21
N SER A 155 -15.04 -11.89 15.76
CA SER A 155 -14.34 -12.59 16.85
C SER A 155 -14.45 -14.11 16.70
N SER A 156 -13.54 -14.84 17.33
CA SER A 156 -13.62 -16.30 17.41
C SER A 156 -14.82 -16.74 18.25
N GLN A 157 -15.76 -17.47 17.65
CA GLN A 157 -16.90 -18.09 18.32
C GLN A 157 -16.83 -19.60 18.08
N GLU A 158 -16.42 -20.35 19.12
CA GLU A 158 -16.22 -21.80 19.04
C GLU A 158 -15.26 -22.23 17.90
N GLY A 159 -14.23 -21.42 17.64
CA GLY A 159 -13.26 -21.66 16.57
C GLY A 159 -13.77 -21.34 15.17
N ARG A 160 -14.87 -20.59 15.04
CA ARG A 160 -15.39 -20.07 13.78
C ARG A 160 -15.48 -18.55 13.80
N LEU A 161 -15.60 -17.94 12.63
CA LEU A 161 -15.85 -16.52 12.51
C LEU A 161 -17.26 -16.16 13.05
N GLY A 162 -17.31 -15.48 14.17
CA GLY A 162 -18.48 -14.77 14.65
C GLY A 162 -18.51 -13.33 14.12
N MET A 163 -19.71 -12.81 13.83
CA MET A 163 -19.91 -11.41 13.44
C MET A 163 -21.06 -10.80 14.22
N VAL A 164 -20.83 -9.63 14.82
CA VAL A 164 -21.82 -8.88 15.58
C VAL A 164 -21.80 -7.42 15.13
N ALA A 165 -22.97 -6.82 14.90
CA ALA A 165 -23.08 -5.38 14.69
C ALA A 165 -22.92 -4.66 16.05
N GLU A 166 -22.11 -3.60 16.08
CA GLU A 166 -21.97 -2.78 17.30
C GLU A 166 -23.14 -1.80 17.51
N ASP A 167 -23.96 -1.63 16.47
CA ASP A 167 -25.13 -0.78 16.43
C ASP A 167 -26.37 -1.63 16.08
N GLU A 168 -27.57 -1.04 16.18
CA GLU A 168 -28.84 -1.66 15.79
C GLU A 168 -29.04 -1.74 14.26
N HIS A 169 -28.04 -2.27 13.56
CA HIS A 169 -28.06 -2.49 12.11
C HIS A 169 -28.11 -3.97 11.76
N PRO A 170 -28.73 -4.34 10.63
CA PRO A 170 -28.69 -5.72 10.15
C PRO A 170 -27.26 -6.14 9.82
N LEU A 171 -26.98 -7.43 10.09
CA LEU A 171 -25.73 -8.04 9.67
C LEU A 171 -25.67 -8.12 8.14
N PRO A 172 -24.55 -7.72 7.53
CA PRO A 172 -24.38 -7.83 6.11
C PRO A 172 -24.11 -9.27 5.69
N ALA A 173 -24.28 -9.59 4.41
CA ALA A 173 -23.96 -10.90 3.85
C ALA A 173 -22.44 -11.11 3.63
N ILE A 174 -21.61 -10.65 4.57
CA ILE A 174 -20.16 -10.91 4.59
C ILE A 174 -19.96 -12.37 5.04
N ARG A 175 -19.15 -13.10 4.28
CA ARG A 175 -18.68 -14.44 4.66
C ARG A 175 -17.23 -14.35 5.05
N GLY A 176 -16.76 -15.28 5.86
CA GLY A 176 -15.36 -15.30 6.22
C GLY A 176 -14.98 -16.48 7.08
N GLU A 177 -13.70 -16.55 7.37
CA GLU A 177 -13.07 -17.56 8.21
C GLU A 177 -12.20 -16.88 9.27
N TRP A 178 -12.16 -17.47 10.47
CA TRP A 178 -11.25 -17.09 11.53
C TRP A 178 -10.31 -18.26 11.78
N ALA A 179 -9.03 -18.06 11.61
CA ALA A 179 -8.02 -19.08 11.85
C ALA A 179 -7.00 -18.62 12.90
N GLU A 180 -6.80 -19.44 13.91
CA GLU A 180 -5.74 -19.26 14.89
C GLU A 180 -4.40 -19.71 14.26
N ARG A 181 -3.32 -19.00 14.55
CA ARG A 181 -1.95 -19.40 14.16
C ARG A 181 -1.00 -19.24 15.34
N ASP A 182 0.17 -19.82 15.23
CA ASP A 182 1.24 -19.58 16.20
C ASP A 182 1.60 -18.09 16.20
N GLY A 183 1.36 -17.41 17.32
CA GLY A 183 1.63 -15.98 17.46
C GLY A 183 0.57 -15.05 16.88
N GLY A 184 -0.66 -15.52 16.68
CA GLY A 184 -1.82 -14.64 16.54
C GLY A 184 -3.03 -15.28 15.85
N TYR A 185 -3.80 -14.48 15.14
CA TYR A 185 -4.94 -14.96 14.35
C TYR A 185 -5.04 -14.28 12.99
N ARG A 186 -5.77 -14.92 12.10
CA ARG A 186 -6.05 -14.47 10.74
C ARG A 186 -7.55 -14.43 10.51
N VAL A 187 -8.00 -13.37 9.85
CA VAL A 187 -9.39 -13.21 9.45
C VAL A 187 -9.45 -13.00 7.95
N GLU A 188 -10.20 -13.86 7.28
CA GLU A 188 -10.48 -13.73 5.86
C GLU A 188 -11.94 -13.35 5.67
N LEU A 189 -12.21 -12.30 4.91
CA LEU A 189 -13.56 -11.83 4.64
C LEU A 189 -13.79 -11.74 3.14
N ARG A 190 -14.99 -12.12 2.73
CA ARG A 190 -15.54 -11.90 1.39
C ARG A 190 -16.83 -11.11 1.49
N PHE A 191 -16.82 -9.95 0.85
CA PHE A 191 -17.98 -9.10 0.75
C PHE A 191 -18.89 -9.57 -0.41
N PRO A 192 -20.20 -9.31 -0.33
CA PRO A 192 -21.13 -9.50 -1.44
C PRO A 192 -20.64 -8.87 -2.75
N PRO A 193 -20.82 -9.54 -3.90
CA PRO A 193 -20.50 -8.96 -5.20
C PRO A 193 -21.25 -7.63 -5.41
N GLY A 194 -20.57 -6.66 -6.02
CA GLY A 194 -21.15 -5.34 -6.28
C GLY A 194 -21.31 -4.44 -5.04
N TRP A 195 -20.78 -4.84 -3.87
CA TRP A 195 -20.72 -3.98 -2.71
C TRP A 195 -19.86 -2.73 -3.00
N GLN A 196 -20.38 -1.54 -2.65
CA GLN A 196 -19.76 -0.25 -2.91
C GLN A 196 -19.48 0.50 -1.59
N ALA A 197 -18.47 0.04 -0.85
CA ALA A 197 -17.98 0.77 0.32
C ALA A 197 -17.23 2.00 -0.19
N ARG A 198 -17.56 3.18 0.35
CA ARG A 198 -16.88 4.44 0.00
C ARG A 198 -15.59 4.59 0.78
N ARG A 199 -15.67 4.29 2.07
CA ARG A 199 -14.57 4.34 3.02
C ARG A 199 -14.72 3.20 4.02
N ILE A 200 -13.59 2.72 4.54
CA ILE A 200 -13.57 1.75 5.63
C ILE A 200 -12.61 2.18 6.72
N GLY A 201 -12.84 1.66 7.91
CA GLY A 201 -11.93 1.73 9.03
C GLY A 201 -11.71 0.32 9.56
N VAL A 202 -10.47 -0.04 9.86
CA VAL A 202 -10.10 -1.39 10.30
C VAL A 202 -9.15 -1.27 11.49
N GLU A 203 -9.47 -1.99 12.56
CA GLU A 203 -8.58 -2.15 13.71
C GLU A 203 -8.65 -3.57 14.26
N ALA A 204 -7.51 -4.11 14.66
CA ALA A 204 -7.41 -5.26 15.53
C ALA A 204 -7.50 -4.80 16.98
N LEU A 205 -8.34 -5.47 17.76
CA LEU A 205 -8.47 -5.34 19.20
C LEU A 205 -7.77 -6.55 19.81
N ASP A 206 -6.68 -6.30 20.53
CA ASP A 206 -5.89 -7.30 21.25
C ASP A 206 -6.06 -7.06 22.75
N ARG A 207 -6.66 -8.03 23.44
CA ARG A 207 -6.84 -8.01 24.89
C ARG A 207 -5.82 -8.92 25.54
N GLN A 208 -4.90 -8.33 26.30
CA GLN A 208 -3.94 -9.10 27.10
C GLN A 208 -4.58 -9.86 28.28
N ALA A 209 -5.77 -9.46 28.71
CA ALA A 209 -6.56 -10.13 29.74
C ALA A 209 -8.06 -9.81 29.61
N PRO A 210 -8.98 -10.65 30.12
CA PRO A 210 -10.43 -10.44 30.01
C PRO A 210 -10.94 -9.07 30.50
N ASP A 211 -10.28 -8.49 31.51
CA ASP A 211 -10.65 -7.19 32.08
C ASP A 211 -9.75 -6.03 31.65
N ALA A 212 -8.74 -6.29 30.81
CA ALA A 212 -7.82 -5.25 30.33
C ALA A 212 -8.45 -4.41 29.21
N ASN A 213 -7.93 -3.19 29.03
CA ASN A 213 -8.22 -2.42 27.82
C ASN A 213 -7.54 -3.07 26.62
N ALA A 214 -8.25 -3.13 25.50
CA ALA A 214 -7.69 -3.64 24.26
C ALA A 214 -6.63 -2.68 23.71
N ILE A 215 -5.51 -3.24 23.26
CA ILE A 215 -4.55 -2.58 22.38
C ILE A 215 -5.18 -2.54 20.99
N ARG A 216 -5.10 -1.38 20.34
CA ARG A 216 -5.71 -1.14 19.03
C ARG A 216 -4.61 -1.00 18.00
N ALA A 217 -4.59 -1.89 17.00
CA ALA A 217 -3.68 -1.79 15.86
C ALA A 217 -4.48 -1.66 14.58
N GLY A 218 -4.32 -0.56 13.86
CA GLY A 218 -5.10 -0.27 12.66
C GLY A 218 -5.00 1.19 12.25
N ASN A 219 -5.98 1.66 11.48
CA ASN A 219 -6.04 3.06 11.06
C ASN A 219 -6.76 3.98 12.06
N ASP A 220 -6.91 3.52 13.31
CA ASP A 220 -7.62 4.19 14.42
C ASP A 220 -9.01 4.72 14.00
N PRO A 221 -9.95 3.83 13.62
CA PRO A 221 -11.16 4.23 12.96
C PRO A 221 -12.19 4.85 13.92
N ASP A 222 -12.67 6.05 13.57
CA ASP A 222 -13.79 6.74 14.21
C ASP A 222 -14.90 7.07 13.21
N ARG A 223 -16.10 7.41 13.67
CA ARG A 223 -17.25 7.67 12.77
C ARG A 223 -17.21 9.01 12.03
N LEU A 224 -16.23 9.86 12.30
CA LEU A 224 -16.15 11.20 11.72
C LEU A 224 -15.17 11.17 10.53
N ASP A 225 -13.89 11.03 10.83
CA ASP A 225 -12.79 11.24 9.90
C ASP A 225 -11.80 10.05 9.86
N GLY A 226 -11.93 9.07 10.76
CA GLY A 226 -11.04 7.91 10.83
C GLY A 226 -11.28 6.81 9.79
N LEU A 227 -12.18 7.00 8.81
CA LEU A 227 -12.37 6.06 7.70
C LEU A 227 -11.59 6.51 6.47
N TRP A 228 -10.83 5.59 5.88
CA TRP A 228 -10.03 5.84 4.69
C TRP A 228 -10.77 5.41 3.42
N PRO A 229 -10.64 6.15 2.31
CA PRO A 229 -11.19 5.74 1.03
C PRO A 229 -10.55 4.45 0.53
N LEU A 230 -11.30 3.71 -0.28
CA LEU A 230 -10.82 2.57 -1.02
C LEU A 230 -10.40 3.00 -2.42
N ALA A 231 -9.23 2.58 -2.87
CA ALA A 231 -8.77 2.85 -4.23
C ALA A 231 -8.19 1.58 -4.87
N GLN A 232 -8.29 1.49 -6.18
CA GLN A 232 -7.69 0.43 -6.99
C GLN A 232 -7.08 1.07 -8.23
N ARG A 233 -6.25 0.31 -8.95
CA ARG A 233 -5.78 0.76 -10.26
C ARG A 233 -6.98 0.93 -11.21
N ASP A 234 -7.03 2.06 -11.89
CA ASP A 234 -8.01 2.36 -12.92
C ASP A 234 -7.37 2.17 -14.31
N GLU A 235 -7.63 1.02 -14.91
CA GLU A 235 -7.16 0.66 -16.25
C GLU A 235 -7.74 1.58 -17.34
N ASP A 236 -8.96 2.11 -17.16
CA ASP A 236 -9.54 3.07 -18.09
C ASP A 236 -8.84 4.41 -18.01
N LEU A 237 -8.47 4.85 -16.81
CA LEU A 237 -7.63 6.04 -16.61
C LEU A 237 -6.24 5.82 -17.22
N GLY A 238 -5.62 4.66 -17.02
CA GLY A 238 -4.36 4.29 -17.66
C GLY A 238 -4.42 4.45 -19.19
N ARG A 239 -5.45 3.90 -19.82
CA ARG A 239 -5.69 4.03 -21.27
C ARG A 239 -5.91 5.47 -21.74
N ARG A 240 -6.53 6.33 -20.91
CA ARG A 240 -6.67 7.76 -21.24
C ARG A 240 -5.33 8.49 -21.15
N ILE A 241 -4.58 8.25 -20.07
CA ILE A 241 -3.25 8.82 -19.86
C ILE A 241 -2.29 8.40 -20.97
N GLU A 242 -2.35 7.15 -21.44
CA GLU A 242 -1.50 6.64 -22.52
C GLU A 242 -1.58 7.49 -23.80
N ARG A 243 -2.74 8.05 -24.13
CA ARG A 243 -2.92 8.93 -25.30
C ARG A 243 -2.21 10.28 -25.16
N LEU A 244 -1.86 10.65 -23.94
CA LEU A 244 -1.20 11.90 -23.58
C LEU A 244 0.31 11.73 -23.41
N VAL A 245 0.77 10.49 -23.18
CA VAL A 245 2.18 10.19 -22.92
C VAL A 245 2.97 10.14 -24.24
N PRO A 246 4.06 10.92 -24.37
CA PRO A 246 4.94 10.84 -25.54
C PRO A 246 5.55 9.45 -25.75
N PRO A 247 5.86 9.06 -27.00
CA PRO A 247 6.51 7.78 -27.28
C PRO A 247 7.83 7.60 -26.51
N GLY A 248 8.04 6.42 -25.92
CA GLY A 248 9.24 6.08 -25.15
C GLY A 248 9.27 6.64 -23.73
N LEU A 249 8.18 7.23 -23.25
CA LEU A 249 7.98 7.59 -21.86
C LEU A 249 6.97 6.65 -21.20
N HIS A 250 7.17 6.45 -19.90
CA HIS A 250 6.28 5.69 -19.03
C HIS A 250 5.78 6.61 -17.92
N ALA A 251 4.47 6.66 -17.72
CA ALA A 251 3.83 7.55 -16.75
C ALA A 251 3.02 6.74 -15.74
N ARG A 252 3.21 7.06 -14.46
CA ARG A 252 2.42 6.50 -13.36
C ARG A 252 1.75 7.61 -12.58
N LEU A 253 0.47 7.45 -12.33
CA LEU A 253 -0.27 8.27 -11.38
C LEU A 253 -0.24 7.58 -10.02
N LEU A 254 0.33 8.25 -9.03
CA LEU A 254 0.47 7.72 -7.68
C LEU A 254 -0.50 8.40 -6.72
N SER A 255 -0.96 7.68 -5.70
CA SER A 255 -1.54 8.28 -4.50
C SER A 255 -0.44 8.94 -3.66
N MET A 256 -0.85 9.73 -2.66
CA MET A 256 0.08 10.35 -1.71
C MET A 256 0.92 9.32 -0.94
N ASP A 257 0.40 8.11 -0.73
CA ASP A 257 1.10 7.01 -0.04
C ASP A 257 1.91 6.12 -1.01
N GLY A 258 1.98 6.48 -2.29
CA GLY A 258 2.79 5.78 -3.29
C GLY A 258 2.08 4.64 -4.04
N TRP A 259 0.76 4.47 -3.86
CA TRP A 259 0.00 3.46 -4.60
C TRP A 259 -0.20 3.85 -6.06
N VAL A 260 0.00 2.91 -6.99
CA VAL A 260 -0.20 3.18 -8.42
C VAL A 260 -1.68 3.13 -8.76
N LEU A 261 -2.27 4.30 -9.03
CA LEU A 261 -3.68 4.47 -9.40
C LEU A 261 -3.91 4.32 -10.90
N ALA A 262 -2.93 4.68 -11.72
CA ALA A 262 -2.95 4.45 -13.16
C ALA A 262 -1.54 4.31 -13.70
N ASP A 263 -1.39 3.57 -14.79
CA ASP A 263 -0.11 3.26 -15.41
C ASP A 263 -0.27 3.27 -16.93
N ALA A 264 0.71 3.84 -17.64
CA ALA A 264 0.62 4.12 -19.06
C ALA A 264 2.00 4.22 -19.72
N GLY A 265 2.09 3.80 -20.99
CA GLY A 265 3.32 3.81 -21.78
C GLY A 265 4.19 2.57 -21.57
N ALA A 266 5.22 2.44 -22.41
CA ALA A 266 6.10 1.28 -22.51
C ALA A 266 7.56 1.66 -22.29
#